data_AF-A0A7J3VNE5-F1
#
_entry.id   AF-A0A7J3VNE5-F1
#
_cell.length_a   1.000
_cell.length_b   1.000
_cell.length_c   1.000
_cell.angle_alpha   90.00
_cell.angle_beta   90.00
_cell.angle_gamma   90.00
#
_symmetry.space_group_name_H-M   'P 1'
#
loop_
_entity.id
_entity.type
_entity.pdbx_description
1 polymer ?
#
loop_
_entity_poly.entity_id
_entity_poly.type
_entity_poly.pdbx_seq_one_letter_code
_entity_poly.pdbx_strand_id
1 'polypeptide(L)' 'NGLELVGIFHTHPFSNAYPSGKDLRYMQINPVPWIILAGDEIRAFIVDEGKGVKELRLFIS' A
#
# COMPACT_ATOMS: atom_id res chain seq x y z
N ASN A 1 -23.94 -3.93 -8.31
CA ASN A 1 -22.94 -2.87 -8.54
C ASN A 1 -21.62 -3.55 -8.92
N GLY A 2 -21.27 -3.58 -10.21
CA GLY A 2 -20.08 -4.27 -10.72
C GLY A 2 -18.78 -3.49 -10.46
N LEU A 3 -18.46 -3.25 -9.19
CA LEU A 3 -17.23 -2.60 -8.76
C LEU A 3 -16.29 -3.62 -8.12
N GLU A 4 -14.99 -3.41 -8.30
CA GLU A 4 -13.92 -4.25 -7.78
C GLU A 4 -12.99 -3.46 -6.85
N LEU A 5 -12.40 -4.14 -5.86
CA LEU A 5 -11.38 -3.57 -4.99
C LEU A 5 -10.06 -3.47 -5.77
N VAL A 6 -9.66 -2.25 -6.13
CA VAL A 6 -8.43 -2.00 -6.89
C VAL A 6 -7.26 -1.48 -6.04
N GLY A 7 -7.50 -1.16 -4.76
CA GLY A 7 -6.46 -0.68 -3.86
C GLY A 7 -7.00 -0.31 -2.48
N ILE A 8 -6.08 -0.17 -1.53
CA ILE A 8 -6.32 0.27 -0.14
C ILE A 8 -5.45 1.48 0.13
N PHE A 9 -5.91 2.43 0.94
CA PHE A 9 -5.07 3.53 1.40
C PHE A 9 -5.26 3.82 2.88
N HIS A 10 -4.19 4.27 3.54
CA HIS A 10 -4.21 4.73 4.93
C HIS A 10 -3.06 5.70 5.24
N THR A 11 -3.11 6.31 6.42
CA THR A 11 -2.10 7.27 6.88
C THR A 11 -1.26 6.72 8.04
N HIS A 12 0.03 7.05 8.05
CA HIS A 12 0.93 6.86 9.19
C HIS A 12 1.21 8.23 9.85
N PRO A 13 0.58 8.54 11.00
CA PRO A 13 0.71 9.85 11.62
C PRO A 13 2.07 10.10 12.31
N PHE A 14 2.80 9.05 12.66
CA PHE A 14 4.01 9.14 13.50
C PHE A 14 5.22 8.37 12.91
N SER A 15 5.13 7.90 11.67
CA SER A 15 6.18 7.12 11.00
C SER A 15 6.20 7.44 9.51
N ASN A 16 7.16 6.87 8.78
CA ASN A 16 7.29 7.06 7.34
C ASN A 16 6.17 6.38 6.52
N ALA A 17 6.09 6.74 5.24
CA ALA A 17 5.17 6.13 4.27
C ALA A 17 5.71 4.76 3.78
N TYR A 18 5.94 3.82 4.70
CA TYR A 18 6.37 2.47 4.39
C TYR A 18 5.51 1.43 5.15
N PRO A 19 5.21 0.25 4.57
CA PRO A 19 4.36 -0.73 5.23
C PRO A 19 4.96 -1.18 6.58
N SER A 20 4.16 -1.09 7.63
CA SER A 20 4.46 -1.66 8.94
C SER A 20 4.31 -3.18 8.91
N GLY A 21 4.82 -3.88 9.94
CA GLY A 21 4.61 -5.32 10.07
C GLY A 21 3.13 -5.73 10.12
N LYS A 22 2.24 -4.84 10.59
CA LYS A 22 0.79 -5.05 10.55
C LYS A 22 0.26 -4.94 9.12
N ASP A 23 0.68 -3.91 8.39
CA ASP A 23 0.28 -3.71 6.99
C ASP A 23 0.68 -4.91 6.14
N LEU A 24 1.91 -5.40 6.29
CA LEU A 24 2.40 -6.57 5.55
C LEU A 24 1.51 -7.81 5.71
N ARG A 25 1.01 -8.07 6.93
CA ARG A 25 0.08 -9.18 7.18
C ARG A 25 -1.26 -8.98 6.45
N TYR A 26 -1.77 -7.75 6.40
CA TYR A 26 -3.01 -7.46 5.69
C TYR A 26 -2.85 -7.36 4.17
N MET A 27 -1.68 -6.97 3.68
CA MET A 27 -1.34 -7.00 2.26
C MET A 27 -1.27 -8.44 1.73
N GLN A 28 -0.84 -9.41 2.55
CA GLN A 28 -0.92 -10.83 2.18
C GLN A 28 -2.37 -11.34 2.06
N ILE A 29 -3.28 -10.80 2.87
CA ILE A 29 -4.72 -11.12 2.81
C ILE A 29 -5.40 -10.38 1.65
N ASN A 30 -4.98 -9.15 1.38
CA ASN A 30 -5.51 -8.27 0.34
C ASN A 30 -4.37 -7.87 -0.61
N PRO A 31 -3.99 -8.72 -1.57
CA PRO A 31 -2.85 -8.52 -2.46
C PRO A 31 -3.16 -7.53 -3.60
N VAL A 32 -3.62 -6.34 -3.22
CA VAL A 32 -3.85 -5.17 -4.07
C VAL A 32 -2.76 -4.12 -3.79
N PRO A 33 -2.65 -3.04 -4.59
CA PRO A 33 -1.85 -1.88 -4.22
C PRO A 33 -2.33 -1.22 -2.93
N TRP A 34 -1.39 -0.89 -2.04
CA TRP A 34 -1.61 -0.14 -0.81
C TRP A 34 -0.89 1.21 -0.91
N ILE A 35 -1.63 2.31 -0.79
CA ILE A 35 -1.11 3.67 -0.77
C ILE A 35 -0.97 4.11 0.69
N ILE A 36 0.24 4.46 1.10
CA ILE A 36 0.55 4.90 2.46
C ILE A 36 0.95 6.36 2.40
N LEU A 37 0.27 7.18 3.20
CA LEU A 37 0.56 8.60 3.35
C LEU A 37 1.23 8.86 4.71
N ALA A 38 2.28 9.67 4.74
CA ALA A 38 2.94 10.10 5.97
C ALA A 38 3.48 11.52 5.82
N GLY A 39 2.90 12.49 6.54
CA GLY A 39 3.22 13.90 6.32
C GLY A 39 2.92 14.32 4.88
N ASP A 40 3.94 14.74 4.14
CA ASP A 40 3.89 15.09 2.72
C ASP A 40 4.29 13.93 1.78
N GLU A 41 4.68 12.77 2.31
CA GLU A 41 5.01 11.59 1.52
C GLU A 41 3.76 10.80 1.12
N ILE A 42 3.67 10.44 -0.16
CA ILE A 42 2.68 9.49 -0.70
C ILE A 42 3.46 8.40 -1.43
N ARG A 43 3.35 7.17 -0.94
CA ARG A 43 4.06 6.01 -1.52
C ARG A 43 3.09 4.85 -1.69
N ALA A 44 3.36 3.97 -2.65
CA ALA A 44 2.49 2.84 -2.95
C ALA A 44 3.28 1.53 -2.98
N PHE A 45 2.68 0.47 -2.44
CA PHE A 45 3.32 -0.84 -2.30
C PHE A 45 2.38 -1.96 -2.70
N ILE A 46 2.92 -3.07 -3.17
CA ILE A 46 2.17 -4.30 -3.41
C ILE A 46 2.99 -5.49 -2.91
N VAL A 47 2.30 -6.52 -2.41
CA VAL A 47 2.92 -7.82 -2.14
C VAL A 47 2.89 -8.64 -3.43
N ASP A 48 4.07 -9.04 -3.90
CA ASP A 48 4.27 -9.98 -5.02
C ASP A 48 4.55 -11.36 -4.40
N GLU A 49 3.67 -12.32 -4.69
CA GLU A 49 3.79 -13.68 -4.16
C GLU A 49 5.18 -14.27 -4.47
N GLY A 50 5.91 -14.62 -3.42
CA GLY A 50 7.26 -15.17 -3.52
C GLY A 50 8.38 -14.15 -3.76
N LYS A 51 8.09 -12.87 -4.01
CA LYS A 51 9.12 -11.81 -4.17
C LYS A 51 9.09 -10.74 -3.07
N GLY A 52 8.11 -10.79 -2.19
CA GLY A 52 7.99 -9.87 -1.06
C GLY A 52 7.29 -8.57 -1.45
N VAL A 53 7.70 -7.46 -0.86
CA VAL A 53 7.04 -6.15 -1.04
C VAL A 53 7.77 -5.37 -2.11
N LYS A 54 7.01 -4.81 -3.05
CA LYS A 54 7.51 -3.95 -4.12
C LYS A 54 6.87 -2.57 -4.02
N GLU A 55 7.69 -1.54 -4.14
CA GLU A 55 7.21 -0.16 -4.30
C GLU A 55 6.74 0.09 -5.74
N LEU A 56 5.60 0.76 -5.88
CA LEU A 56 4.97 1.12 -7.14
C LEU A 56 5.19 2.60 -7.43
N ARG A 57 5.36 2.93 -8.70
CA ARG A 57 5.39 4.32 -9.16
C ARG A 57 3.97 4.87 -9.24
N LEU A 58 3.74 6.00 -8.58
CA LEU A 58 2.49 6.73 -8.64
C LEU A 58 2.50 7.74 -9.80
N PHE A 59 1.38 7.83 -10.51
CA PHE A 59 1.08 8.87 -11.48
C PHE A 59 -0.22 9.55 -11.05
N ILE A 60 -0.17 10.87 -10.84
CA ILE A 60 -1.31 11.68 -10.46
C ILE A 60 -1.64 12.56 -11.66
N SER A 61 -2.88 12.48 -12.15
CA SER A 61 -3.38 13.19 -13.34
C SER A 61 -4.51 14.13 -12.98
#